data_AF-A0A6C0E1T7-F1
#
_entry.id   AF-A0A6C0E1T7-F1
#
_cell.length_a   1.000
_cell.length_b   1.000
_cell.length_c   1.000
_cell.angle_alpha   90.00
_cell.angle_beta   90.00
_cell.angle_gamma   90.00
#
_symmetry.space_group_name_H-M   'P 1'
#
loop_
_entity.id
_entity.type
_entity.pdbx_description
1 polymer ?
#
loop_
_entity_poly.entity_id
_entity_poly.type
_entity_poly.pdbx_seq_one_letter_code
_entity_poly.pdbx_strand_id
1 'polypeptide(L)'
;MRQTRNHKSIKTIKNKTIKQKLKTRKSKRVFTKTDYKSGDGMLTTVWGPSLWHYLHTMSFNYPIHPTHEDKVHYLEFMKSLQYVLPCKYCRMNLTKNYKHLPLTIKSMESRETFSRYVYDLHELINKMLNKKSHLSYCDVRERYEHFRSRCTLDETKSHLFKFPEKENKENTSKKEKGCTEPLYGKKSKCIIKIVPQEERGSTFQMDKKCIKTRKRI
;
A
#
# COMPACT_ATOMS: atom_id res chain seq x y z
N MET A 1 -52.09 16.94 51.96
CA MET A 1 -51.70 16.39 50.64
C MET A 1 -51.05 17.49 49.81
N ARG A 2 -49.92 17.19 49.16
CA ARG A 2 -49.41 17.65 47.83
C ARG A 2 -50.02 18.94 47.25
N GLN A 3 -49.31 19.89 46.64
CA GLN A 3 -47.95 19.98 46.10
C GLN A 3 -47.72 21.45 45.66
N THR A 4 -46.44 21.80 45.60
CA THR A 4 -45.79 23.04 45.18
C THR A 4 -45.97 23.49 43.71
N ARG A 5 -45.97 24.80 43.47
CA ARG A 5 -45.46 25.52 42.27
C ARG A 5 -45.11 26.97 42.68
N ASN A 6 -44.13 27.72 42.17
CA ASN A 6 -42.84 27.47 41.54
C ASN A 6 -42.17 28.87 41.51
N HIS A 7 -41.00 29.07 42.15
CA HIS A 7 -40.31 30.36 42.18
C HIS A 7 -39.69 30.73 40.82
N LYS A 8 -39.94 31.96 40.35
CA LYS A 8 -39.12 32.62 39.32
C LYS A 8 -37.97 33.36 40.00
N SER A 9 -36.73 33.05 39.62
CA SER A 9 -35.57 33.91 39.83
C SER A 9 -34.48 33.50 38.82
N ILE A 10 -34.18 34.43 37.92
CA ILE A 10 -33.20 34.30 36.84
C ILE A 10 -31.80 34.33 37.47
N LYS A 11 -31.02 33.25 37.31
CA LYS A 11 -29.59 33.23 37.63
C LYS A 11 -28.78 33.01 36.36
N THR A 12 -27.97 34.02 36.05
CA THR A 12 -26.98 34.13 34.98
C THR A 12 -25.95 32.99 35.08
N ILE A 13 -25.95 32.10 34.08
CA ILE A 13 -24.96 31.03 33.96
C ILE A 13 -23.72 31.64 33.27
N LYS A 14 -22.69 31.96 34.07
CA LYS A 14 -21.36 32.30 33.56
C LYS A 14 -20.72 31.04 32.96
N ASN A 15 -20.53 31.05 31.65
CA ASN A 15 -19.77 30.05 30.90
C ASN A 15 -18.33 29.96 31.43
N LYS A 16 -18.03 28.95 32.26
CA LYS A 16 -16.66 28.55 32.56
C LYS A 16 -16.13 27.70 31.41
N THR A 17 -15.37 28.33 30.52
CA THR A 17 -14.59 27.66 29.49
C THR A 17 -13.53 26.77 30.15
N ILE A 18 -13.78 25.47 30.20
CA ILE A 18 -12.77 24.48 30.60
C ILE A 18 -11.76 24.37 29.45
N LYS A 19 -10.73 25.21 29.46
CA LYS A 19 -9.52 24.95 28.66
C LYS A 19 -8.83 23.72 29.24
N GLN A 20 -9.17 22.53 28.74
CA GLN A 20 -8.37 21.34 28.97
C GLN A 20 -6.98 21.57 28.36
N LYS A 21 -5.98 21.84 29.22
CA LYS A 21 -4.58 21.80 28.82
C LYS A 21 -4.27 20.37 28.38
N LEU A 22 -4.12 20.16 27.07
CA LEU A 22 -3.50 18.98 26.49
C LEU A 22 -2.06 18.90 27.01
N LYS A 23 -1.86 18.25 28.17
CA LYS A 23 -0.53 17.84 28.63
C LYS A 23 -0.06 16.75 27.67
N THR A 24 0.77 17.11 26.71
CA THR A 24 1.50 16.15 25.88
C THR A 24 2.44 15.35 26.78
N ARG A 25 1.96 14.20 27.28
CA ARG A 25 2.83 13.20 27.89
C ARG A 25 3.82 12.78 26.79
N LYS A 26 5.06 13.26 26.86
CA LYS A 26 6.16 12.71 26.05
C LYS A 26 6.24 11.22 26.41
N SER A 27 5.84 10.34 25.50
CA SER A 27 5.95 8.90 25.75
C SER A 27 7.43 8.57 25.91
N LYS A 28 7.79 7.87 26.99
CA LYS A 28 9.14 7.32 27.13
C LYS A 28 9.39 6.43 25.92
N ARG A 29 10.49 6.69 25.19
CA ARG A 29 10.90 5.83 24.07
C ARG A 29 11.36 4.50 24.65
N VAL A 30 10.93 3.40 24.04
CA VAL A 30 11.23 2.04 24.48
C VAL A 30 12.68 1.66 24.14
N PHE A 31 13.17 2.07 22.97
CA PHE A 31 14.48 1.67 22.45
C PHE A 31 15.61 2.64 22.83
N THR A 32 16.78 2.06 23.05
CA THR A 32 18.04 2.73 23.38
C THR A 32 18.84 3.12 22.13
N LYS A 33 19.91 3.90 22.31
CA LYS A 33 20.81 4.28 21.20
C LYS A 33 21.53 3.08 20.58
N THR A 34 21.80 2.03 21.35
CA THR A 34 22.43 0.81 20.84
C THR A 34 21.46 0.02 19.98
N ASP A 35 20.18 -0.05 20.36
CA ASP A 35 19.14 -0.72 19.57
C ASP A 35 18.98 -0.09 18.18
N TYR A 36 19.00 1.25 18.09
CA TYR A 36 18.92 1.95 16.79
C TYR A 36 20.16 1.75 15.89
N LYS A 37 21.26 1.25 16.44
CA LYS A 37 22.49 0.95 15.69
C LYS A 37 22.62 -0.55 15.35
N SER A 38 21.63 -1.36 15.70
CA SER A 38 21.64 -2.78 15.33
C SER A 38 21.67 -2.94 13.80
N GLY A 39 22.46 -3.92 13.34
CA GLY A 39 22.48 -4.35 11.93
C GLY A 39 21.46 -5.46 11.63
N ASP A 40 20.60 -5.80 12.59
CA ASP A 40 19.60 -6.86 12.45
C ASP A 40 18.54 -6.51 11.40
N GLY A 41 18.03 -7.55 10.75
CA GLY A 41 16.94 -7.42 9.80
C GLY A 41 15.59 -7.19 10.47
N MET A 42 14.65 -6.61 9.74
CA MET A 42 13.27 -6.46 10.19
C MET A 42 12.51 -7.78 10.04
N LEU A 43 11.56 -8.04 10.95
CA LEU A 43 10.70 -9.23 10.90
C LEU A 43 10.01 -9.37 9.53
N THR A 44 10.26 -10.48 8.85
CA THR A 44 9.78 -10.73 7.48
C THR A 44 8.26 -10.79 7.38
N THR A 45 7.58 -11.13 8.47
CA THR A 45 6.12 -11.14 8.59
C THR A 45 5.51 -9.74 8.58
N VAL A 46 6.27 -8.70 8.94
CA VAL A 46 5.80 -7.31 9.00
C VAL A 46 5.92 -6.61 7.64
N TRP A 47 7.05 -6.75 6.96
CA TRP A 47 7.31 -6.03 5.71
C TRP A 47 7.11 -6.88 4.44
N GLY A 48 7.26 -8.20 4.53
CA GLY A 48 7.20 -9.11 3.39
C GLY A 48 5.87 -9.06 2.64
N PRO A 49 4.71 -9.20 3.32
CA PRO A 49 3.41 -9.09 2.66
C PRO A 49 3.19 -7.73 1.98
N SER A 50 3.64 -6.64 2.60
CA SER A 50 3.53 -5.29 2.03
C SER A 50 4.37 -5.13 0.76
N LEU A 51 5.60 -5.67 0.76
CA LEU A 51 6.44 -5.65 -0.43
C LEU A 51 5.81 -6.49 -1.56
N TRP A 52 5.36 -7.71 -1.27
CA TRP A 52 4.67 -8.53 -2.28
C TRP A 52 3.41 -7.87 -2.82
N HIS A 53 2.66 -7.18 -1.95
CA HIS A 53 1.51 -6.41 -2.36
C HIS A 53 1.89 -5.32 -3.38
N TYR A 54 2.97 -4.57 -3.11
CA TYR A 54 3.50 -3.59 -4.05
C TYR A 54 4.00 -4.23 -5.35
N LEU A 55 4.81 -5.29 -5.29
CA LEU A 55 5.38 -5.95 -6.47
C LEU A 55 4.29 -6.46 -7.42
N HIS A 56 3.25 -7.08 -6.89
CA HIS A 56 2.09 -7.50 -7.68
C HIS A 56 1.33 -6.29 -8.25
N THR A 57 1.09 -5.25 -7.45
CA THR A 57 0.41 -4.03 -7.93
C THR A 57 1.19 -3.37 -9.07
N MET A 58 2.51 -3.25 -8.91
CA MET A 58 3.43 -2.71 -9.91
C MET A 58 3.42 -3.56 -11.18
N SER A 59 3.45 -4.89 -11.07
CA SER A 59 3.49 -5.78 -12.23
C SER A 59 2.18 -5.82 -13.00
N PHE A 60 1.02 -5.79 -12.32
CA PHE A 60 -0.28 -5.66 -12.98
C PHE A 60 -0.54 -4.25 -13.54
N ASN A 61 0.23 -3.24 -13.12
CA ASN A 61 0.18 -1.90 -13.70
C ASN A 61 1.20 -1.67 -14.83
N TYR A 62 2.14 -2.59 -15.05
CA TYR A 62 3.14 -2.49 -16.11
C TYR A 62 2.49 -2.26 -17.49
N PRO A 63 3.10 -1.51 -18.43
CA PRO A 63 2.49 -1.25 -19.73
C PRO A 63 2.18 -2.53 -20.51
N ILE A 64 1.11 -2.51 -21.33
CA ILE A 64 0.82 -3.63 -22.25
C ILE A 64 1.90 -3.69 -23.33
N HIS A 65 2.31 -2.52 -23.84
CA HIS A 65 3.37 -2.34 -24.82
C HIS A 65 4.47 -1.45 -24.22
N PRO A 66 5.37 -2.02 -23.40
CA PRO A 66 6.43 -1.26 -22.74
C PRO A 66 7.49 -0.78 -23.72
N THR A 67 8.00 0.43 -23.50
CA THR A 67 9.18 0.96 -24.19
C THR A 67 10.44 0.21 -23.77
N HIS A 68 11.56 0.43 -24.46
CA HIS A 68 12.83 -0.14 -24.03
C HIS A 68 13.23 0.35 -22.63
N GLU A 69 13.04 1.63 -22.34
CA GLU A 69 13.34 2.23 -21.02
C GLU A 69 12.46 1.62 -19.92
N ASP A 70 11.16 1.43 -20.17
CA ASP A 70 10.28 0.75 -19.22
C ASP A 70 10.82 -0.65 -18.85
N LYS A 71 11.29 -1.40 -19.85
CA LYS A 71 11.86 -2.74 -19.61
C LYS A 71 13.10 -2.68 -18.75
N VAL A 72 14.01 -1.74 -19.03
CA VAL A 72 15.26 -1.56 -18.28
C VAL A 72 14.96 -1.15 -16.84
N HIS A 73 14.13 -0.13 -16.62
CA HIS A 73 13.85 0.37 -15.27
C HIS A 73 13.18 -0.67 -14.37
N TYR A 74 12.20 -1.43 -14.88
CA TYR A 74 11.53 -2.46 -14.09
C TYR A 74 12.45 -3.67 -13.84
N LEU A 75 13.28 -4.04 -14.81
CA LEU A 75 14.30 -5.08 -14.67
C LEU A 75 15.32 -4.74 -13.59
N GLU A 76 15.85 -3.52 -13.63
CA GLU A 76 16.82 -3.01 -12.66
C GLU A 76 16.20 -2.90 -11.27
N PHE A 77 14.97 -2.39 -11.17
CA PHE A 77 14.24 -2.34 -9.90
C PHE A 77 14.14 -3.73 -9.28
N MET A 78 13.67 -4.74 -10.02
CA MET A 78 13.56 -6.10 -9.52
C MET A 78 14.92 -6.69 -9.14
N LYS A 79 15.96 -6.50 -9.96
CA LYS A 79 17.33 -6.95 -9.64
C LYS A 79 17.86 -6.29 -8.38
N SER A 80 17.55 -5.02 -8.16
CA SER A 80 18.03 -4.25 -7.00
C SER A 80 17.55 -4.80 -5.66
N LEU A 81 16.39 -5.50 -5.64
CA LEU A 81 15.84 -6.11 -4.43
C LEU A 81 16.86 -7.02 -3.73
N GLN A 82 17.70 -7.73 -4.47
CA GLN A 82 18.72 -8.61 -3.88
C GLN A 82 19.74 -7.86 -3.00
N TYR A 83 19.82 -6.54 -3.08
CA TYR A 83 20.71 -5.71 -2.27
C TYR A 83 20.01 -4.99 -1.12
N VAL A 84 18.71 -4.72 -1.24
CA VAL A 84 18.00 -3.79 -0.34
C VAL A 84 16.98 -4.42 0.60
N LEU A 85 16.64 -5.72 0.43
CA LEU A 85 15.71 -6.38 1.36
C LEU A 85 16.25 -6.28 2.80
N PRO A 86 15.43 -5.94 3.81
CA PRO A 86 15.85 -5.77 5.20
C PRO A 86 16.03 -7.11 5.92
N CYS A 87 16.67 -8.06 5.27
CA CYS A 87 16.93 -9.43 5.72
C CYS A 87 18.11 -10.01 4.93
N LYS A 88 19.24 -10.27 5.59
CA LYS A 88 20.49 -10.78 4.96
C LYS A 88 20.25 -12.06 4.17
N TYR A 89 19.59 -13.05 4.78
CA TYR A 89 19.33 -14.33 4.12
C TYR A 89 18.36 -14.20 2.95
N CYS A 90 17.37 -13.30 3.05
CA CYS A 90 16.42 -13.04 1.98
C CYS A 90 17.13 -12.48 0.74
N ARG A 91 18.08 -11.57 0.93
CA ARG A 91 18.96 -11.04 -0.13
C ARG A 91 19.75 -12.15 -0.83
N MET A 92 20.46 -12.96 -0.04
CA MET A 92 21.26 -14.07 -0.56
C MET A 92 20.42 -15.11 -1.30
N ASN A 93 19.24 -15.45 -0.76
CA ASN A 93 18.32 -16.39 -1.39
C ASN A 93 17.71 -15.81 -2.67
N LEU A 94 17.37 -14.52 -2.70
CA LEU A 94 16.86 -13.90 -3.91
C LEU A 94 17.88 -13.91 -5.06
N THR A 95 19.17 -13.68 -4.77
CA THR A 95 20.25 -13.85 -5.75
C THR A 95 20.29 -15.28 -6.31
N LYS A 96 20.09 -16.30 -5.47
CA LYS A 96 20.01 -17.70 -5.93
C LYS A 96 18.74 -17.96 -6.74
N ASN A 97 17.61 -17.39 -6.33
CA ASN A 97 16.34 -17.52 -7.05
C ASN A 97 16.44 -16.91 -8.44
N TYR A 98 17.12 -15.77 -8.61
CA TYR A 98 17.39 -15.20 -9.93
C TYR A 98 18.32 -16.03 -10.81
N LYS A 99 19.03 -17.02 -10.26
CA LYS A 99 19.76 -18.02 -11.06
C LYS A 99 18.84 -19.17 -11.51
N HIS A 100 17.90 -19.58 -10.65
CA HIS A 100 16.98 -20.70 -10.93
C HIS A 100 15.79 -20.27 -11.78
N LEU A 101 15.31 -19.04 -11.59
CA LEU A 101 14.27 -18.37 -12.35
C LEU A 101 14.87 -17.06 -12.88
N PRO A 102 15.60 -17.10 -14.02
CA PRO A 102 16.29 -15.92 -14.54
C PRO A 102 15.33 -14.80 -14.94
N LEU A 103 15.55 -13.61 -14.37
CA LEU A 103 14.87 -12.39 -14.79
C LEU A 103 15.55 -11.82 -16.04
N THR A 104 14.92 -12.00 -17.18
CA THR A 104 15.45 -11.59 -18.49
C THR A 104 14.56 -10.54 -19.15
N ILE A 105 15.03 -9.96 -20.25
CA ILE A 105 14.22 -9.05 -21.06
C ILE A 105 12.93 -9.70 -21.59
N LYS A 106 12.92 -11.02 -21.79
CA LYS A 106 11.70 -11.76 -22.17
C LYS A 106 10.60 -11.64 -21.11
N SER A 107 10.99 -11.65 -19.84
CA SER A 107 10.05 -11.41 -18.74
C SER A 107 9.45 -10.01 -18.76
N MET A 108 10.06 -9.05 -19.47
CA MET A 108 9.62 -7.66 -19.58
C MET A 108 8.90 -7.36 -20.90
N GLU A 109 8.53 -8.37 -21.70
CA GLU A 109 7.89 -8.16 -23.01
C GLU A 109 6.54 -7.45 -22.93
N SER A 110 5.74 -7.77 -21.91
CA SER A 110 4.42 -7.18 -21.68
C SER A 110 4.03 -7.23 -20.20
N ARG A 111 2.89 -6.59 -19.87
CA ARG A 111 2.23 -6.76 -18.57
C ARG A 111 2.05 -8.23 -18.19
N GLU A 112 1.68 -9.09 -19.14
CA GLU A 112 1.43 -10.50 -18.83
C GLU A 112 2.72 -11.21 -18.45
N THR A 113 3.78 -11.08 -19.25
CA THR A 113 5.06 -11.74 -18.98
C THR A 113 5.66 -11.28 -17.66
N PHE A 114 5.57 -9.98 -17.37
CA PHE A 114 6.16 -9.43 -16.15
C PHE A 114 5.36 -9.81 -14.89
N SER A 115 4.03 -9.66 -14.94
CA SER A 115 3.17 -10.08 -13.81
C SER A 115 3.24 -11.58 -13.56
N ARG A 116 3.36 -12.40 -14.61
CA ARG A 116 3.56 -13.84 -14.49
C ARG A 116 4.89 -14.16 -13.83
N TYR A 117 5.98 -13.50 -14.24
CA TYR A 117 7.28 -13.67 -13.58
C TYR A 117 7.22 -13.35 -12.08
N VAL A 118 6.57 -12.25 -11.70
CA VAL A 118 6.42 -11.87 -10.27
C VAL A 118 5.62 -12.92 -9.49
N TYR A 119 4.56 -13.47 -10.11
CA TYR A 119 3.80 -14.59 -9.55
C TYR A 119 4.65 -15.85 -9.37
N ASP A 120 5.38 -16.27 -10.41
CA ASP A 120 6.21 -17.47 -10.37
C ASP A 120 7.33 -17.36 -9.33
N LEU A 121 7.94 -16.18 -9.20
CA LEU A 121 8.94 -15.89 -8.18
C LEU A 121 8.34 -15.98 -6.75
N HIS A 122 7.12 -15.46 -6.56
CA HIS A 122 6.44 -15.55 -5.27
C HIS A 122 6.11 -17.00 -4.92
N GLU A 123 5.61 -17.79 -5.87
CA GLU A 123 5.31 -19.21 -5.65
C GLU A 123 6.58 -20.06 -5.42
N LEU A 124 7.68 -19.74 -6.11
CA LEU A 124 8.99 -20.35 -5.84
C LEU A 124 9.42 -20.12 -4.38
N ILE A 125 9.33 -18.87 -3.90
CA ILE A 125 9.68 -18.53 -2.52
C ILE A 125 8.71 -19.17 -1.52
N ASN A 126 7.41 -19.23 -1.83
CA ASN A 126 6.43 -19.93 -1.01
C ASN A 126 6.80 -21.41 -0.87
N LYS A 127 7.15 -22.08 -1.98
CA LYS A 127 7.62 -23.47 -1.98
C LYS A 127 8.86 -23.66 -1.10
N MET A 128 9.86 -22.78 -1.21
CA MET A 128 11.07 -22.83 -0.37
C MET A 128 10.79 -22.67 1.13
N LEU A 129 9.74 -21.93 1.47
CA LEU A 129 9.31 -21.69 2.86
C LEU A 129 8.23 -22.69 3.32
N ASN A 130 7.95 -23.75 2.54
CA ASN A 130 6.87 -24.71 2.79
C ASN A 130 5.49 -24.07 2.98
N LYS A 131 5.22 -22.99 2.24
CA LYS A 131 3.94 -22.29 2.19
C LYS A 131 3.21 -22.63 0.90
N LYS A 132 1.88 -22.56 0.93
CA LYS A 132 1.00 -22.73 -0.23
C LYS A 132 0.04 -21.54 -0.33
N SER A 133 -0.01 -20.90 -1.48
CA SER A 133 -0.96 -19.80 -1.75
C SER A 133 -2.37 -20.32 -2.02
N HIS A 134 -2.47 -21.48 -2.69
CA HIS A 134 -3.71 -22.05 -3.26
C HIS A 134 -4.39 -21.14 -4.29
N LEU A 135 -3.62 -20.29 -4.96
CA LEU A 135 -4.12 -19.34 -5.96
C LEU A 135 -3.41 -19.57 -7.29
N SER A 136 -4.16 -19.62 -8.37
CA SER A 136 -3.59 -19.56 -9.71
C SER A 136 -3.17 -18.13 -10.07
N TYR A 137 -2.35 -17.98 -11.11
CA TYR A 137 -2.04 -16.68 -11.70
C TYR A 137 -3.32 -15.88 -12.04
N CYS A 138 -4.35 -16.56 -12.57
CA CYS A 138 -5.62 -15.93 -12.90
C CYS A 138 -6.35 -15.38 -11.67
N ASP A 139 -6.32 -16.09 -10.54
CA ASP A 139 -6.93 -15.64 -9.29
C ASP A 139 -6.21 -14.41 -8.72
N VAL A 140 -4.88 -14.41 -8.81
CA VAL A 140 -4.06 -13.28 -8.39
C VAL A 140 -4.33 -12.08 -9.30
N ARG A 141 -4.35 -12.27 -10.62
CA ARG A 141 -4.68 -11.21 -11.58
C ARG A 141 -6.04 -10.59 -11.25
N GLU A 142 -7.09 -11.40 -11.15
CA GLU A 142 -8.45 -10.89 -10.88
C GLU A 142 -8.51 -10.09 -9.57
N ARG A 143 -7.86 -10.60 -8.51
CA ARG A 143 -7.76 -9.92 -7.22
C ARG A 143 -7.19 -8.51 -7.32
N TYR A 144 -6.11 -8.32 -8.08
CA TYR A 144 -5.47 -7.00 -8.24
C TYR A 144 -6.20 -6.10 -9.25
N GLU A 145 -6.85 -6.68 -10.25
CA GLU A 145 -7.67 -5.92 -11.22
C GLU A 145 -8.85 -5.19 -10.55
N HIS A 146 -9.37 -5.71 -9.44
CA HIS A 146 -10.35 -4.98 -8.63
C HIS A 146 -9.85 -3.61 -8.14
N PHE A 147 -8.54 -3.40 -8.02
CA PHE A 147 -7.96 -2.12 -7.58
C PHE A 147 -7.69 -1.14 -8.71
N ARG A 148 -7.84 -1.54 -9.99
CA ARG A 148 -7.58 -0.66 -11.12
C ARG A 148 -8.49 0.58 -11.06
N SER A 149 -7.84 1.74 -11.08
CA SER A 149 -8.49 3.04 -11.22
C SER A 149 -8.77 3.35 -12.70
N ARG A 150 -9.81 4.13 -12.97
CA ARG A 150 -10.02 4.78 -14.27
C ARG A 150 -9.64 6.24 -14.11
N CYS A 151 -8.79 6.75 -14.99
CA CYS A 151 -8.72 8.18 -15.22
C CYS A 151 -9.86 8.51 -16.19
N THR A 152 -10.78 9.39 -15.79
CA THR A 152 -11.66 10.05 -16.77
C THR A 152 -10.77 10.91 -17.66
N LEU A 153 -10.87 10.70 -18.98
CA LEU A 153 -10.13 11.45 -19.99
C LEU A 153 -10.70 12.88 -20.10
N ASP A 154 -10.57 13.68 -19.05
CA ASP A 154 -10.53 15.14 -19.24
C ASP A 154 -9.11 15.51 -19.65
N GLU A 155 -8.78 15.20 -20.91
CA GLU A 155 -7.47 15.37 -21.53
C GLU A 155 -6.96 16.81 -21.56
N THR A 156 -7.78 17.81 -21.18
CA THR A 156 -7.41 19.21 -21.36
C THR A 156 -6.70 19.86 -20.16
N LYS A 157 -6.53 19.18 -19.01
CA LYS A 157 -5.86 19.80 -17.85
C LYS A 157 -5.00 18.81 -17.05
N SER A 158 -3.93 18.29 -17.65
CA SER A 158 -2.80 17.71 -16.90
C SER A 158 -1.98 18.83 -16.24
N HIS A 159 -2.56 19.47 -15.22
CA HIS A 159 -1.77 20.29 -14.30
C HIS A 159 -0.90 19.37 -13.45
N LEU A 160 0.21 18.87 -14.02
CA LEU A 160 1.36 18.47 -13.22
C LEU A 160 1.70 19.68 -12.34
N PHE A 161 1.82 19.47 -11.03
CA PHE A 161 2.27 20.51 -10.11
C PHE A 161 3.64 21.00 -10.57
N LYS A 162 3.70 22.19 -11.19
CA LYS A 162 4.97 22.90 -11.36
C LYS A 162 5.32 23.47 -9.99
N PHE A 163 6.48 23.11 -9.45
CA PHE A 163 7.03 23.80 -8.30
C PHE A 163 7.14 25.29 -8.68
N PRO A 164 6.55 26.23 -7.91
CA PRO A 164 6.70 27.64 -8.23
C PRO A 164 8.17 28.01 -8.07
N GLU A 165 8.81 28.46 -9.16
CA GLU A 165 9.99 29.30 -9.04
C GLU A 165 9.57 30.53 -8.23
N LYS A 166 10.42 30.88 -7.26
CA LYS A 166 10.17 31.84 -6.18
C LYS A 166 9.48 33.13 -6.66
N GLU A 167 8.16 33.18 -6.65
CA GLU A 167 7.43 34.45 -6.64
C GLU A 167 6.16 34.38 -5.80
N ASN A 168 6.03 35.39 -4.96
CA ASN A 168 4.90 35.63 -4.08
C ASN A 168 3.60 35.75 -4.88
N LYS A 169 2.64 34.82 -4.74
CA LYS A 169 1.20 35.10 -4.88
C LYS A 169 0.30 33.92 -4.47
N GLU A 170 -0.56 34.25 -3.50
CA GLU A 170 -1.90 33.75 -3.17
C GLU A 170 -2.21 32.23 -3.14
N ASN A 171 -2.66 31.83 -1.95
CA ASN A 171 -3.20 30.52 -1.58
C ASN A 171 -4.42 30.11 -2.44
N THR A 172 -4.18 29.35 -3.50
CA THR A 172 -5.17 28.36 -3.97
C THR A 172 -4.58 26.96 -3.78
N SER A 173 -5.14 26.21 -2.83
CA SER A 173 -4.75 24.83 -2.55
C SER A 173 -5.23 23.90 -3.67
N LYS A 174 -4.58 23.98 -4.84
CA LYS A 174 -4.78 22.99 -5.90
C LYS A 174 -4.38 21.63 -5.31
N LYS A 175 -5.31 20.68 -5.23
CA LYS A 175 -5.00 19.31 -4.79
C LYS A 175 -4.37 18.57 -5.97
N GLU A 176 -3.30 17.82 -5.71
CA GLU A 176 -2.69 16.96 -6.72
C GLU A 176 -3.71 15.93 -7.25
N LYS A 177 -3.71 15.70 -8.57
CA LYS A 177 -4.52 14.65 -9.19
C LYS A 177 -3.87 13.29 -8.91
N GLY A 178 -4.49 12.50 -8.03
CA GLY A 178 -4.15 11.10 -7.82
C GLY A 178 -5.14 10.16 -8.52
N CYS A 179 -4.69 8.95 -8.89
CA CYS A 179 -5.51 7.92 -9.52
C CYS A 179 -6.49 7.27 -8.52
N THR A 180 -7.47 8.02 -8.02
CA THR A 180 -8.36 7.62 -6.90
C THR A 180 -9.78 7.20 -7.32
N GLU A 181 -10.09 7.19 -8.61
CA GLU A 181 -11.43 6.88 -9.12
C GLU A 181 -11.53 5.40 -9.55
N PRO A 182 -12.45 4.60 -8.98
CA PRO A 182 -12.56 3.17 -9.27
C PRO A 182 -13.35 2.89 -10.56
N LEU A 183 -13.06 1.77 -11.23
CA LEU A 183 -13.79 1.26 -12.40
C LEU A 183 -15.33 1.20 -12.22
N TYR A 184 -15.78 0.69 -11.06
CA TYR A 184 -17.17 0.60 -10.58
C TYR A 184 -17.15 0.46 -9.05
N GLY A 185 -18.20 0.89 -8.34
CA GLY A 185 -18.37 0.64 -6.90
C GLY A 185 -17.66 1.62 -5.96
N LYS A 186 -17.54 1.25 -4.67
CA LYS A 186 -16.95 2.10 -3.62
C LYS A 186 -15.43 2.22 -3.79
N LYS A 187 -14.85 3.36 -3.39
CA LYS A 187 -13.39 3.54 -3.36
C LYS A 187 -12.76 2.55 -2.38
N SER A 188 -11.82 1.75 -2.87
CA SER A 188 -11.00 0.86 -2.05
C SER A 188 -9.87 1.63 -1.38
N LYS A 189 -9.55 1.30 -0.13
CA LYS A 189 -8.36 1.79 0.58
C LYS A 189 -7.60 0.62 1.19
N CYS A 190 -6.28 0.67 1.18
CA CYS A 190 -5.44 -0.31 1.86
C CYS A 190 -5.30 0.07 3.35
N ILE A 191 -5.46 -0.92 4.24
CA ILE A 191 -5.25 -0.77 5.68
C ILE A 191 -4.13 -1.73 6.06
N ILE A 192 -3.02 -1.19 6.59
CA ILE A 192 -1.92 -2.00 7.12
C ILE A 192 -2.24 -2.31 8.58
N LYS A 193 -2.49 -3.60 8.88
CA LYS A 193 -2.79 -4.10 10.23
C LYS A 193 -1.64 -5.00 10.69
N ILE A 194 -1.01 -4.65 11.82
CA ILE A 194 0.00 -5.50 12.48
C ILE A 194 -0.67 -6.21 13.65
N VAL A 195 -0.54 -7.54 13.69
CA VAL A 195 -1.18 -8.41 14.68
C VAL A 195 -0.16 -9.39 15.25
N PRO A 196 -0.38 -9.94 16.45
CA PRO A 196 0.44 -11.04 16.97
C PRO A 196 0.46 -12.23 16.00
N GLN A 197 1.56 -13.00 16.01
CA GLN A 197 1.76 -14.09 15.06
C GLN A 197 0.75 -15.24 15.25
N GLU A 198 0.15 -15.33 16.43
CA GLU A 198 -0.85 -16.32 16.81
C GLU A 198 -2.24 -16.02 16.21
N GLU A 199 -2.49 -14.77 15.77
CA GLU A 199 -3.76 -14.40 15.13
C GLU A 199 -3.90 -15.12 13.80
N ARG A 200 -4.89 -16.02 13.73
CA ARG A 200 -5.17 -16.78 12.51
C ARG A 200 -5.81 -15.88 11.46
N GLY A 201 -5.21 -15.81 10.27
CA GLY A 201 -5.78 -15.10 9.13
C GLY A 201 -4.86 -15.06 7.93
N SER A 202 -5.41 -14.73 6.75
CA SER A 202 -4.61 -14.44 5.57
C SER A 202 -3.95 -13.06 5.71
N THR A 203 -2.73 -12.93 5.19
CA THR A 203 -1.99 -11.66 5.17
C THR A 203 -2.65 -10.62 4.27
N PHE A 204 -3.29 -11.08 3.19
CA PHE A 204 -4.08 -10.24 2.30
C PHE A 204 -5.56 -10.47 2.56
N GLN A 205 -6.29 -9.39 2.86
CA GLN A 205 -7.71 -9.41 3.14
C GLN A 205 -8.38 -8.32 2.30
N MET A 206 -9.39 -8.71 1.52
CA MET A 206 -10.18 -7.80 0.70
C MET A 206 -11.65 -7.91 1.10
N ASP A 207 -12.25 -6.77 1.47
CA ASP A 207 -13.68 -6.71 1.79
C ASP A 207 -14.49 -7.10 0.53
N LYS A 208 -15.53 -7.92 0.71
CA LYS A 208 -16.45 -8.32 -0.37
C LYS A 208 -17.05 -7.12 -1.10
N LYS A 209 -17.22 -5.98 -0.43
CA LYS A 209 -17.69 -4.72 -1.02
C LYS A 209 -16.71 -4.08 -2.01
N CYS A 210 -15.44 -4.46 -1.94
CA CYS A 210 -14.40 -4.01 -2.86
C CYS A 210 -14.24 -4.94 -4.08
N ILE A 211 -14.89 -6.11 -4.06
CA ILE A 211 -14.95 -7.02 -5.21
C ILE A 211 -15.95 -6.45 -6.22
N LYS A 212 -15.45 -6.10 -7.41
CA LYS A 212 -16.26 -5.54 -8.48
C LYS A 212 -16.92 -6.67 -9.26
N THR A 213 -18.23 -6.58 -9.51
CA THR A 213 -18.97 -7.52 -10.36
C THR A 213 -19.53 -6.80 -11.59
N ARG A 214 -19.56 -7.49 -12.74
CA ARG A 214 -20.31 -7.00 -13.91
C ARG A 214 -21.79 -7.29 -13.67
N LYS A 215 -22.67 -6.28 -13.80
CA LYS A 215 -24.10 -6.58 -13.95
C LYS A 215 -24.26 -7.34 -15.27
N ARG A 216 -24.86 -8.53 -15.23
CA ARG A 216 -25.31 -9.21 -16.45
C ARG A 216 -26.37 -8.30 -17.07
N ILE A 217 -26.11 -7.84 -18.30
CA ILE A 217 -27.10 -7.18 -19.16
C ILE A 217 -27.89 -8.30 -19.81
#